data_AF-A0A450WKZ6-F1
#
_entry.id   AF-A0A450WKZ6-F1
#
_cell.length_a   1.000
_cell.length_b   1.000
_cell.length_c   1.000
_cell.angle_alpha   90.00
_cell.angle_beta   90.00
_cell.angle_gamma   90.00
#
_symmetry.space_group_name_H-M   'P 1'
#
loop_
_entity.id
_entity.type
_entity.pdbx_description
1 polymer ?
#
loop_
_entity_poly.entity_id
_entity_poly.type
_entity_poly.pdbx_seq_one_letter_code
_entity_poly.pdbx_strand_id
1 'polypeptide(L)' 'MKAEITVSGQPGGQRLEFRVLAVNKAGEGEPSNGVLAVS' A
#
# COMPACT_ATOMS: atom_id res chain seq x y z
N MET A 1 10.78 12.93 -7.52
CA MET A 1 9.88 11.79 -7.80
C MET A 1 8.79 11.78 -6.75
N LYS A 2 7.54 11.58 -7.15
CA LYS A 2 6.41 11.46 -6.23
C LYS A 2 6.08 9.98 -6.09
N ALA A 3 6.00 9.46 -4.87
CA ALA A 3 5.65 8.08 -4.59
C ALA A 3 4.14 8.00 -4.36
N GLU A 4 3.38 7.87 -5.45
CA GLU A 4 1.92 7.76 -5.41
C GLU A 4 1.41 6.70 -6.38
N ILE A 5 0.32 6.04 -5.99
CA ILE A 5 -0.40 5.07 -6.82
C ILE A 5 -1.87 5.03 -6.39
N THR A 6 -2.77 4.82 -7.35
CA THR A 6 -4.17 4.50 -7.10
C THR A 6 -4.37 3.00 -7.28
N VAL A 7 -4.83 2.34 -6.22
CA VAL A 7 -5.29 0.95 -6.31
C VAL A 7 -6.80 1.02 -6.55
N SER A 8 -7.31 0.32 -7.57
CA SER A 8 -8.73 0.32 -7.95
C SER A 8 -9.32 -1.10 -7.94
N GLY A 9 -10.66 -1.21 -7.92
CA GLY A 9 -11.36 -2.50 -8.02
C GLY A 9 -11.51 -3.24 -6.69
N GLN A 10 -11.41 -2.54 -5.57
CA GLN A 10 -11.60 -3.12 -4.25
C GLN A 10 -13.07 -3.52 -4.03
N PRO A 11 -13.32 -4.63 -3.31
CA PRO A 11 -14.67 -4.97 -2.88
C PRO A 11 -15.27 -3.84 -2.03
N GLY A 12 -16.51 -3.46 -2.34
CA GLY A 12 -17.25 -2.44 -1.58
C GLY A 12 -17.51 -2.87 -0.14
N GLY A 13 -17.40 -1.94 0.81
CA GLY A 13 -17.77 -2.17 2.21
C GLY A 13 -16.84 -3.08 3.01
N GLN A 14 -15.71 -3.52 2.43
CA GLN A 14 -14.68 -4.27 3.13
C GLN A 14 -13.60 -3.34 3.67
N ARG A 15 -13.18 -3.57 4.91
CA ARG A 15 -12.01 -2.90 5.49
C ARG A 15 -10.74 -3.58 5.00
N LEU A 16 -9.88 -2.82 4.34
CA LEU A 16 -8.60 -3.25 3.82
C LEU A 16 -7.47 -2.53 4.54
N GLU A 17 -6.34 -3.22 4.67
CA GLU A 17 -5.11 -2.64 5.18
C GLU A 17 -4.12 -2.44 4.02
N PHE A 18 -3.57 -1.25 3.91
CA PHE A 18 -2.56 -0.89 2.91
C PHE A 18 -1.21 -0.69 3.58
N ARG A 19 -0.16 -1.20 2.93
CA ARG A 19 1.25 -1.03 3.31
C ARG A 19 2.09 -0.73 2.08
N VAL A 20 3.17 0.01 2.26
CA VAL A 20 4.12 0.34 1.20
C VAL A 20 5.48 -0.26 1.55
N LEU A 21 6.12 -0.91 0.57
CA LEU A 21 7.50 -1.39 0.68
C LEU A 21 8.39 -0.55 -0.24
N ALA A 22 9.53 -0.10 0.27
CA ALA A 22 10.55 0.53 -0.55
C ALA A 22 11.43 -0.55 -1.19
N VAL A 23 11.68 -0.45 -2.50
CA VAL A 23 12.52 -1.41 -3.24
C VAL A 23 13.76 -0.70 -3.78
N ASN A 24 14.93 -1.30 -3.55
CA ASN A 24 16.20 -0.84 -4.10
C ASN A 24 17.06 -2.02 -4.57
N LYS A 25 18.32 -1.76 -4.97
CA LYS A 25 19.24 -2.81 -5.48
C LYS A 25 19.54 -3.94 -4.48
N ALA A 26 19.42 -3.69 -3.18
CA ALA A 26 19.62 -4.69 -2.14
C ALA A 26 18.35 -5.51 -1.84
N GLY A 27 17.19 -5.11 -2.37
CA GLY A 27 15.92 -5.80 -2.19
C GLY A 27 14.82 -4.90 -1.63
N GLU A 28 13.83 -5.55 -1.02
CA GLU A 28 12.69 -4.92 -0.35
C GLU A 28 13.08 -4.50 1.08
N GLY A 29 12.69 -3.28 1.47
CA GLY A 29 12.77 -2.84 2.85
C GLY A 29 11.56 -3.29 3.68
N GLU A 30 11.59 -2.98 4.97
CA GLU A 30 10.46 -3.24 5.88
C GLU A 30 9.17 -2.54 5.41
N PRO A 31 8.00 -3.17 5.58
CA PRO A 31 6.72 -2.54 5.30
C PRO A 31 6.49 -1.28 6.15
N SER A 32 5.80 -0.29 5.58
CA SER A 32 5.28 0.84 6.34
C SER A 32 4.30 0.41 7.42
N ASN A 33 3.96 1.36 8.31
CA ASN A 33 2.76 1.23 9.14
C ASN A 33 1.54 0.94 8.24
N GLY A 34 0.64 0.11 8.76
CA GLY A 34 -0.63 -0.21 8.13
C GLY A 34 -1.60 0.96 8.18
N VAL A 35 -2.29 1.19 7.07
CA VAL A 35 -3.41 2.14 6.98
C VAL A 35 -4.68 1.38 6.67
N LEU A 36 -5.70 1.54 7.50
CA LEU A 36 -7.03 0.97 7.27
C LEU A 36 -7.86 1.90 6.40
N ALA A 37 -8.46 1.36 5.34
CA ALA A 37 -9.40 2.09 4.51
C ALA A 37 -10.59 1.20 4.10
N VAL A 38 -11.68 1.85 3.72
CA VAL A 38 -12.89 1.23 3.17
C VAL A 38 -13.15 1.92 1.83
N SER A 39 -13.53 1.13 0.83
CA SER A 39 -13.89 1.56 -0.52
C SER A 39 -15.27 2.23 -0.59
#